data_AF-A0A917B384-F1
#
_entry.id   AF-A0A917B384-F1
#
_cell.length_a   1.000
_cell.length_b   1.000
_cell.length_c   1.000
_cell.angle_alpha   90.00
_cell.angle_beta   90.00
_cell.angle_gamma   90.00
#
_symmetry.space_group_name_H-M   'P 1'
#
loop_
_entity.id
_entity.type
_entity.pdbx_description
1 polymer ?
#
loop_
_entity_poly.entity_id
_entity_poly.type
_entity_poly.pdbx_seq_one_letter_code
_entity_poly.pdbx_strand_id
1 'polypeptide(L)'
;MATNDSQERDHIQKILDYLGEALDPSVLIGGWATFEIVGGEISKDIDLIIGSDEVRQKVLDRVEQLSTSDHLQGKKWRGVVEGIHIDIYIPYQSQLGAKLRLKVEVLARHTDPVDRVGWKLLTIEAHTLTKLAAVLDRPETEKGAKDAGELLRLLEKGVDAAAACAILVEATAVDPDALPEYVDTGFRHIAERSGANKAERRMLDRLRRTWGDEIRAAIDTTQPGRPVIF
;
A
#
# COMPACT_ATOMS: atom_id res chain seq x y z
N MET A 1 16.80 -27.70 2.88
CA MET A 1 15.96 -26.61 2.32
C MET A 1 15.41 -25.69 3.42
N ALA A 2 14.83 -26.21 4.52
CA ALA A 2 14.32 -25.38 5.62
C ALA A 2 15.35 -24.46 6.33
N THR A 3 16.63 -24.84 6.35
CA THR A 3 17.71 -24.06 6.99
C THR A 3 18.08 -22.79 6.22
N ASN A 4 17.91 -22.76 4.89
CA ASN A 4 18.30 -21.61 4.07
C ASN A 4 17.23 -20.51 4.11
N ASP A 5 15.94 -20.89 4.08
CA ASP A 5 14.81 -19.94 4.16
C ASP A 5 14.73 -19.27 5.54
N SER A 6 15.07 -19.98 6.62
CA SER A 6 15.15 -19.38 7.95
C SER A 6 16.28 -18.35 8.05
N GLN A 7 17.45 -18.67 7.48
CA GLN A 7 18.59 -17.76 7.48
C GLN A 7 18.35 -16.51 6.61
N GLU A 8 17.70 -16.66 5.45
CA GLU A 8 17.30 -15.54 4.60
C GLU A 8 16.31 -14.62 5.33
N ARG A 9 15.32 -15.18 6.05
CA ARG A 9 14.36 -14.40 6.84
C ARG A 9 15.03 -13.63 7.97
N ASP A 10 15.89 -14.30 8.74
CA ASP A 10 16.63 -13.66 9.84
C ASP A 10 17.53 -12.53 9.31
N HIS A 11 18.09 -12.69 8.11
CA HIS A 11 18.88 -11.66 7.44
C HIS A 11 18.03 -10.44 7.08
N ILE A 12 16.90 -10.63 6.38
CA ILE A 12 16.03 -9.51 5.99
C ILE A 12 15.49 -8.79 7.24
N GLN A 13 15.15 -9.52 8.30
CA GLN A 13 14.68 -8.92 9.54
C GLN A 13 15.74 -8.02 10.20
N LYS A 14 17.02 -8.45 10.22
CA LYS A 14 18.11 -7.60 10.71
C LYS A 14 18.27 -6.34 9.87
N ILE A 15 18.14 -6.44 8.55
CA ILE A 15 18.19 -5.26 7.65
C ILE A 15 17.00 -4.34 7.90
N LEU A 16 15.80 -4.89 8.11
CA LEU A 16 14.61 -4.11 8.45
C LEU A 16 14.77 -3.34 9.76
N ASP A 17 15.35 -3.96 10.79
CA ASP A 17 15.61 -3.32 12.08
C ASP A 17 16.69 -2.25 11.97
N TYR A 18 17.81 -2.56 11.29
CA TYR A 18 18.86 -1.59 10.98
C TYR A 18 18.31 -0.36 10.26
N LEU A 19 17.47 -0.57 9.22
CA LEU A 19 16.85 0.52 8.47
C LEU A 19 15.85 1.29 9.31
N GLY A 20 15.11 0.64 10.21
CA GLY A 20 14.19 1.30 11.13
C GLY A 20 14.93 2.32 11.99
N GLU A 21 16.00 1.90 12.67
CA GLU A 21 16.82 2.81 13.47
C GLU A 21 17.49 3.89 12.62
N ALA A 22 18.00 3.53 11.44
CA ALA A 22 18.75 4.43 10.60
C ALA A 22 17.88 5.48 9.89
N LEU A 23 16.63 5.17 9.60
CA LEU A 23 15.72 5.98 8.78
C LEU A 23 14.51 6.51 9.58
N ASP A 24 14.57 6.51 10.91
CA ASP A 24 13.54 7.12 11.75
C ASP A 24 13.44 8.65 11.53
N PRO A 25 12.24 9.20 11.26
CA PRO A 25 10.97 8.50 11.04
C PRO A 25 10.76 8.08 9.59
N SER A 26 10.35 6.83 9.38
CA SER A 26 9.87 6.32 8.09
C SER A 26 8.61 5.47 8.25
N VAL A 27 7.83 5.36 7.18
CA VAL A 27 6.62 4.54 7.13
C VAL A 27 6.91 3.28 6.35
N LEU A 28 6.80 2.12 6.99
CA LEU A 28 6.92 0.82 6.35
C LEU A 28 5.62 0.52 5.59
N ILE A 29 5.74 0.09 4.33
CA ILE A 29 4.60 -0.29 3.49
C ILE A 29 4.84 -1.67 2.84
N GLY A 30 4.04 -2.03 1.84
CA GLY A 30 4.27 -3.24 1.04
C GLY A 30 4.03 -4.54 1.80
N GLY A 31 4.79 -5.58 1.46
CA GLY A 31 4.58 -6.92 2.05
C GLY A 31 4.96 -7.00 3.52
N TRP A 32 5.98 -6.26 3.96
CA TRP A 32 6.37 -6.21 5.37
C TRP A 32 5.32 -5.55 6.26
N ALA A 33 4.76 -4.41 5.84
CA ALA A 33 3.64 -3.81 6.57
C ALA A 33 2.42 -4.75 6.63
N THR A 34 2.14 -5.47 5.55
CA THR A 34 1.05 -6.47 5.55
C THR A 34 1.30 -7.58 6.56
N PHE A 35 2.54 -8.08 6.64
CA PHE A 35 2.93 -9.08 7.62
C PHE A 35 2.75 -8.58 9.06
N GLU A 36 3.14 -7.34 9.37
CA GLU A 36 2.93 -6.76 10.69
C GLU A 36 1.43 -6.61 11.03
N ILE A 37 0.57 -6.33 10.04
CA ILE A 37 -0.86 -6.10 10.26
C ILE A 37 -1.63 -7.42 10.35
N VAL A 38 -1.47 -8.36 9.41
CA VAL A 38 -2.29 -9.59 9.28
C VAL A 38 -1.47 -10.89 9.23
N GLY A 39 -0.15 -10.82 9.36
CA GLY A 39 0.75 -11.96 9.16
C GLY A 39 0.81 -12.42 7.70
N GLY A 40 1.37 -13.61 7.48
CA GLY A 40 1.48 -14.24 6.16
C GLY A 40 2.90 -14.35 5.64
N GLU A 41 3.06 -14.27 4.32
CA GLU A 41 4.35 -14.43 3.67
C GLU A 41 5.15 -13.13 3.67
N ILE A 42 6.33 -13.19 4.27
CA ILE A 42 7.28 -12.09 4.31
C ILE A 42 7.78 -11.77 2.89
N SER A 43 7.94 -10.47 2.60
CA SER A 43 8.53 -9.99 1.35
C SER A 43 10.05 -10.06 1.37
N LYS A 44 10.65 -10.37 0.22
CA LYS A 44 12.11 -10.26 0.03
C LYS A 44 12.57 -8.81 -0.12
N ASP A 45 11.66 -7.94 -0.54
CA ASP A 45 11.91 -6.52 -0.75
C ASP A 45 11.33 -5.71 0.43
N ILE A 46 11.97 -4.60 0.77
CA ILE A 46 11.50 -3.64 1.78
C ILE A 46 11.00 -2.38 1.06
N ASP A 47 9.74 -2.03 1.28
CA ASP A 47 9.11 -0.82 0.74
C ASP A 47 8.89 0.20 1.86
N LEU A 48 9.28 1.46 1.66
CA LEU A 48 9.07 2.53 2.64
C LEU A 48 8.76 3.89 2.05
N ILE A 49 8.02 4.71 2.80
CA ILE A 49 7.88 6.16 2.56
C ILE A 49 8.79 6.89 3.54
N ILE A 50 9.65 7.77 3.05
CA ILE A 50 10.52 8.57 3.94
C ILE A 50 9.70 9.64 4.67
N GLY A 51 9.98 9.84 5.96
CA GLY A 51 9.22 10.79 6.79
C GLY A 51 9.74 12.22 6.78
N SER A 52 10.95 12.49 6.28
CA SER A 52 11.54 13.84 6.25
C SER A 52 12.67 14.00 5.23
N ASP A 53 13.04 15.25 4.95
CA ASP A 53 14.23 15.58 4.14
C ASP A 53 15.54 15.17 4.82
N GLU A 54 15.58 15.10 6.16
CA GLU A 54 16.75 14.57 6.88
C GLU A 54 16.93 13.08 6.60
N VAL A 55 15.84 12.30 6.64
CA VAL A 55 15.85 10.88 6.29
C VAL A 55 16.26 10.68 4.84
N ARG A 56 15.84 11.59 3.94
CA ARG A 56 16.26 11.57 2.54
C ARG A 56 17.79 11.57 2.39
N GLN A 57 18.49 12.37 3.18
CA GLN A 57 19.96 12.39 3.16
C GLN A 57 20.54 11.10 3.76
N LYS A 58 19.96 10.60 4.85
CA LYS A 58 20.38 9.33 5.47
C LYS A 58 20.26 8.14 4.51
N VAL A 59 19.26 8.14 3.63
CA VAL A 59 19.09 7.14 2.56
C VAL A 59 20.26 7.19 1.57
N LEU A 60 20.67 8.39 1.12
CA LEU A 60 21.78 8.55 0.19
C LEU A 60 23.10 8.00 0.74
N ASP A 61 23.28 8.06 2.06
CA ASP A 61 24.49 7.60 2.73
C ASP A 61 24.51 6.08 3.01
N ARG A 62 23.33 5.45 3.12
CA ARG A 62 23.18 4.07 3.63
C ARG A 62 22.67 3.06 2.62
N VAL A 63 22.02 3.51 1.56
CA VAL A 63 21.44 2.64 0.55
C VAL A 63 22.36 2.60 -0.67
N GLU A 64 22.87 1.42 -0.97
CA GLU A 64 23.79 1.20 -2.08
C GLU A 64 23.03 1.13 -3.41
N GLN A 65 23.75 1.38 -4.51
CA GLN A 65 23.22 1.23 -5.87
C GLN A 65 21.92 2.01 -6.12
N LEU A 66 21.78 3.16 -5.44
CA LEU A 66 20.58 3.96 -5.52
C LEU A 66 20.36 4.45 -6.95
N SER A 67 19.20 4.12 -7.49
CA SER A 67 18.75 4.50 -8.81
C SER A 67 17.38 5.15 -8.72
N THR A 68 17.10 6.06 -9.65
CA THR A 68 15.81 6.73 -9.74
C THR A 68 15.02 6.15 -10.90
N SER A 69 13.79 5.70 -10.63
CA SER A 69 12.84 5.42 -11.69
C SER A 69 11.89 6.59 -11.84
N ASP A 70 11.94 7.26 -12.98
CA ASP A 70 10.98 8.30 -13.37
C ASP A 70 9.93 7.64 -14.28
N HIS A 71 8.73 7.40 -13.74
CA HIS A 71 7.61 6.82 -14.47
C HIS A 71 6.35 7.68 -14.29
N LEU A 72 5.24 7.30 -14.93
CA LEU A 72 3.93 7.96 -14.77
C LEU A 72 3.46 8.05 -13.30
N GLN A 73 4.00 7.19 -12.44
CA GLN A 73 3.78 7.12 -11.00
C GLN A 73 4.70 8.06 -10.19
N GLY A 74 5.41 8.96 -10.85
CA GLY A 74 6.37 9.86 -10.21
C GLY A 74 7.75 9.23 -9.98
N LYS A 75 8.54 9.88 -9.13
CA LYS A 75 9.90 9.47 -8.81
C LYS A 75 9.89 8.48 -7.67
N LYS A 76 10.54 7.34 -7.86
CA LYS A 76 10.83 6.36 -6.80
C LYS A 76 12.31 6.06 -6.80
N TRP A 77 12.87 5.86 -5.61
CA TRP A 77 14.23 5.40 -5.45
C TRP A 77 14.24 3.89 -5.27
N ARG A 78 15.19 3.22 -5.93
CA ARG A 78 15.47 1.80 -5.76
C ARG A 78 16.93 1.63 -5.40
N GLY A 79 17.21 0.85 -4.37
CA GLY A 79 18.58 0.52 -4.00
C GLY A 79 18.69 -0.85 -3.36
N VAL A 80 19.85 -1.12 -2.80
CA VAL A 80 20.21 -2.39 -2.19
C VAL A 80 20.90 -2.13 -0.86
N VAL A 81 20.57 -2.92 0.16
CA VAL A 81 21.31 -2.97 1.43
C VAL A 81 21.61 -4.43 1.74
N GLU A 82 22.88 -4.80 1.79
CA GLU A 82 23.33 -6.18 2.03
C GLU A 82 22.59 -7.24 1.17
N GLY A 83 22.39 -6.92 -0.12
CA GLY A 83 21.72 -7.77 -1.09
C GLY A 83 20.18 -7.72 -1.06
N ILE A 84 19.57 -6.97 -0.14
CA ILE A 84 18.12 -6.79 -0.02
C ILE A 84 17.67 -5.56 -0.82
N HIS A 85 16.68 -5.73 -1.69
CA HIS A 85 16.12 -4.63 -2.47
C HIS A 85 15.26 -3.70 -1.60
N ILE A 86 15.53 -2.41 -1.72
CA ILE A 86 14.82 -1.36 -1.00
C ILE A 86 14.13 -0.44 -2.00
N ASP A 87 12.81 -0.33 -1.87
CA ASP A 87 11.94 0.51 -2.67
C ASP A 87 11.48 1.71 -1.83
N ILE A 88 11.90 2.92 -2.22
CA ILE A 88 11.77 4.13 -1.39
C ILE A 88 10.92 5.18 -2.11
N TYR A 89 9.82 5.53 -1.45
CA TYR A 89 8.85 6.51 -1.93
C TYR A 89 9.04 7.84 -1.20
N ILE A 90 9.02 8.93 -1.97
CA ILE A 90 9.36 10.28 -1.56
C ILE A 90 8.08 11.13 -1.55
N PRO A 91 7.69 11.71 -0.41
CA PRO A 91 6.57 12.66 -0.34
C PRO A 91 6.62 13.73 -1.42
N TYR A 92 5.46 14.03 -2.02
CA TYR A 92 5.27 15.00 -3.10
C TYR A 92 5.96 14.67 -4.43
N GLN A 93 6.68 13.55 -4.51
CA GLN A 93 7.37 13.12 -5.73
C GLN A 93 6.92 11.74 -6.20
N SER A 94 6.49 10.86 -5.29
CA SER A 94 6.00 9.52 -5.62
C SER A 94 4.48 9.43 -5.57
N GLN A 95 3.94 8.57 -6.42
CA GLN A 95 2.56 8.10 -6.40
C GLN A 95 2.55 6.57 -6.45
N LEU A 96 1.56 5.93 -5.80
CA LEU A 96 1.38 4.48 -5.85
C LEU A 96 0.26 4.11 -6.83
N GLY A 97 0.59 3.20 -7.73
CA GLY A 97 -0.33 2.68 -8.75
C GLY A 97 -0.52 3.61 -9.95
N ALA A 98 -0.65 3.04 -11.14
CA ALA A 98 -0.88 3.77 -12.39
C ALA A 98 -2.34 4.20 -12.52
N LYS A 99 -3.28 3.38 -12.02
CA LYS A 99 -4.72 3.70 -12.07
C LYS A 99 -5.15 4.67 -10.96
N LEU A 100 -4.81 4.38 -9.70
CA LEU A 100 -5.23 5.19 -8.56
C LEU A 100 -4.33 6.40 -8.29
N ARG A 101 -3.05 6.34 -8.69
CA ARG A 101 -2.06 7.42 -8.52
C ARG A 101 -2.06 8.04 -7.12
N LEU A 102 -1.94 7.20 -6.10
CA LEU A 102 -2.06 7.60 -4.70
C LEU A 102 -0.84 8.41 -4.26
N LYS A 103 -1.04 9.67 -3.89
CA LYS A 103 -0.04 10.59 -3.34
C LYS A 103 0.49 10.06 -1.99
N VAL A 104 1.78 9.76 -1.92
CA VAL A 104 2.36 9.15 -0.71
C VAL A 104 2.41 10.11 0.48
N GLU A 105 2.46 11.42 0.23
CA GLU A 105 2.36 12.46 1.27
C GLU A 105 1.01 12.52 1.97
N VAL A 106 -0.07 12.09 1.30
CA VAL A 106 -1.40 11.99 1.90
C VAL A 106 -1.47 10.72 2.73
N LEU A 107 -1.06 9.59 2.15
CA LEU A 107 -1.02 8.30 2.86
C LEU A 107 -0.19 8.40 4.14
N ALA A 108 0.97 9.07 4.12
CA ALA A 108 1.85 9.23 5.27
C ALA A 108 1.24 10.04 6.44
N ARG A 109 0.07 10.67 6.27
CA ARG A 109 -0.69 11.30 7.37
C ARG A 109 -1.53 10.29 8.14
N HIS A 110 -1.83 9.14 7.53
CA HIS A 110 -2.63 8.07 8.09
C HIS A 110 -1.71 6.95 8.54
N THR A 111 -1.12 7.12 9.73
CA THR A 111 -0.19 6.15 10.29
C THR A 111 -0.53 5.74 11.71
N ASP A 112 -0.33 4.48 12.01
CA ASP A 112 -0.37 3.92 13.36
C ASP A 112 1.05 3.65 13.88
N PRO A 113 1.27 3.76 15.20
CA PRO A 113 2.49 3.24 15.82
C PRO A 113 2.55 1.71 15.67
N VAL A 114 3.77 1.17 15.64
CA VAL A 114 4.01 -0.28 15.63
C VAL A 114 5.09 -0.61 16.67
N ASP A 115 5.04 -1.83 17.21
CA ASP A 115 6.04 -2.38 18.11
C ASP A 115 7.34 -2.78 17.38
N ARG A 116 7.77 -1.98 16.41
CA ARG A 116 9.04 -2.11 15.69
C ARG A 116 9.74 -0.76 15.66
N VAL A 117 10.93 -0.71 16.23
CA VAL A 117 11.69 0.53 16.43
C VAL A 117 11.92 1.26 15.09
N GLY A 118 11.70 2.58 15.12
CA GLY A 118 11.96 3.47 13.99
C GLY A 118 10.98 3.41 12.82
N TRP A 119 9.97 2.53 12.91
CA TRP A 119 8.92 2.40 11.91
C TRP A 119 7.58 2.93 12.41
N LYS A 120 6.83 3.50 11.46
CA LYS A 120 5.37 3.62 11.52
C LYS A 120 4.76 2.70 10.48
N LEU A 121 3.51 2.31 10.68
CA LEU A 121 2.72 1.66 9.64
C LEU A 121 1.66 2.63 9.13
N LEU A 122 1.25 2.47 7.89
CA LEU A 122 -0.02 3.07 7.45
C LEU A 122 -1.16 2.47 8.27
N THR A 123 -2.23 3.24 8.53
CA THR A 123 -3.46 2.64 9.08
C THR A 123 -3.94 1.53 8.14
N ILE A 124 -4.75 0.60 8.66
CA ILE A 124 -5.22 -0.53 7.85
C ILE A 124 -5.95 -0.07 6.58
N GLU A 125 -6.70 1.04 6.65
CA GLU A 125 -7.38 1.67 5.52
C GLU A 125 -6.38 2.15 4.47
N ALA A 126 -5.44 3.02 4.85
CA ALA A 126 -4.45 3.57 3.94
C ALA A 126 -3.57 2.47 3.33
N HIS A 127 -3.17 1.47 4.12
CA HIS A 127 -2.41 0.32 3.63
C HIS A 127 -3.20 -0.52 2.62
N THR A 128 -4.49 -0.77 2.90
CA THR A 128 -5.39 -1.48 2.00
C THR A 128 -5.48 -0.80 0.63
N LEU A 129 -5.50 0.54 0.59
CA LEU A 129 -5.48 1.29 -0.67
C LEU A 129 -4.20 1.07 -1.47
N THR A 130 -3.04 0.98 -0.81
CA THR A 130 -1.77 0.69 -1.51
C THR A 130 -1.80 -0.68 -2.20
N LYS A 131 -2.43 -1.66 -1.56
CA LYS A 131 -2.60 -3.01 -2.10
C LYS A 131 -3.65 -3.06 -3.20
N LEU A 132 -4.74 -2.32 -3.05
CA LEU A 132 -5.75 -2.16 -4.09
C LEU A 132 -5.14 -1.56 -5.37
N ALA A 133 -4.29 -0.54 -5.22
CA ALA A 133 -3.55 0.06 -6.33
C ALA A 133 -2.66 -0.97 -7.05
N ALA A 134 -1.96 -1.82 -6.30
CA ALA A 134 -1.12 -2.87 -6.88
C ALA A 134 -1.95 -3.92 -7.63
N VAL A 135 -3.07 -4.40 -7.08
CA VAL A 135 -3.94 -5.38 -7.76
C VAL A 135 -4.52 -4.80 -9.05
N LEU A 136 -4.90 -3.52 -9.05
CA LEU A 136 -5.46 -2.84 -10.21
C LEU A 136 -4.47 -2.72 -11.38
N ASP A 137 -3.18 -2.59 -11.08
CA ASP A 137 -2.11 -2.43 -12.07
C ASP A 137 -1.62 -3.76 -12.65
N ARG A 138 -1.64 -4.85 -11.85
CA ARG A 138 -1.07 -6.15 -12.24
C ARG A 138 -1.97 -7.36 -11.95
N PRO A 139 -3.28 -7.31 -12.29
CA PRO A 139 -4.27 -8.30 -11.83
C PRO A 139 -3.97 -9.73 -12.24
N GLU A 140 -3.38 -9.92 -13.43
CA GLU A 140 -3.12 -11.25 -14.00
C GLU A 140 -1.79 -11.89 -13.60
N THR A 141 -1.00 -11.20 -12.77
CA THR A 141 0.33 -11.69 -12.36
C THR A 141 0.27 -12.51 -11.07
N GLU A 142 1.31 -13.31 -10.80
CA GLU A 142 1.48 -13.98 -9.49
C GLU A 142 1.56 -12.96 -8.35
N LYS A 143 2.27 -11.84 -8.56
CA LYS A 143 2.31 -10.74 -7.58
C LYS A 143 0.91 -10.14 -7.35
N GLY A 144 0.11 -9.99 -8.39
CA GLY A 144 -1.29 -9.55 -8.28
C GLY A 144 -2.18 -10.53 -7.52
N ALA A 145 -1.99 -11.84 -7.71
CA ALA A 145 -2.69 -12.86 -6.93
C ALA A 145 -2.27 -12.84 -5.45
N LYS A 146 -0.97 -12.63 -5.17
CA LYS A 146 -0.46 -12.42 -3.80
C LYS A 146 -1.12 -11.19 -3.15
N ASP A 147 -1.08 -10.03 -3.80
CA ASP A 147 -1.70 -8.80 -3.26
C ASP A 147 -3.22 -8.98 -3.08
N ALA A 148 -3.91 -9.75 -3.93
CA ALA A 148 -5.33 -10.05 -3.78
C ALA A 148 -5.61 -10.91 -2.53
N GLY A 149 -4.77 -11.92 -2.24
CA GLY A 149 -4.86 -12.71 -1.01
C GLY A 149 -4.59 -11.89 0.25
N GLU A 150 -3.63 -10.98 0.18
CA GLU A 150 -3.33 -10.02 1.26
C GLU A 150 -4.50 -9.05 1.50
N LEU A 151 -5.11 -8.52 0.43
CA LEU A 151 -6.32 -7.68 0.52
C LEU A 151 -7.47 -8.42 1.17
N LEU A 152 -7.71 -9.69 0.83
CA LEU A 152 -8.75 -10.48 1.48
C LEU A 152 -8.55 -10.51 3.00
N ARG A 153 -7.33 -10.79 3.47
CA ARG A 153 -7.00 -10.82 4.90
C ARG A 153 -7.15 -9.46 5.58
N LEU A 154 -6.72 -8.38 4.92
CA LEU A 154 -6.89 -7.02 5.43
C LEU A 154 -8.38 -6.69 5.61
N LEU A 155 -9.20 -7.00 4.60
CA LEU A 155 -10.65 -6.78 4.63
C LEU A 155 -11.34 -7.62 5.71
N GLU A 156 -10.89 -8.87 5.93
CA GLU A 156 -11.38 -9.73 7.02
C GLU A 156 -11.03 -9.19 8.41
N LYS A 157 -9.86 -8.55 8.57
CA LYS A 157 -9.47 -7.90 9.82
C LYS A 157 -10.35 -6.69 10.16
N GLY A 158 -11.05 -6.13 9.17
CA GLY A 158 -12.08 -5.11 9.35
C GLY A 158 -11.60 -3.72 8.96
N VAL A 159 -11.48 -3.46 7.66
CA VAL A 159 -11.21 -2.13 7.12
C VAL A 159 -12.48 -1.29 7.16
N ASP A 160 -12.42 -0.09 7.74
CA ASP A 160 -13.53 0.85 7.69
C ASP A 160 -13.69 1.42 6.27
N ALA A 161 -14.83 1.15 5.65
CA ALA A 161 -15.10 1.54 4.27
C ALA A 161 -15.17 3.06 4.08
N ALA A 162 -15.78 3.77 5.03
CA ALA A 162 -15.96 5.21 4.94
C ALA A 162 -14.62 5.94 5.05
N ALA A 163 -13.80 5.54 6.05
CA ALA A 163 -12.46 6.06 6.25
C ALA A 163 -11.55 5.74 5.06
N ALA A 164 -11.55 4.50 4.57
CA ALA A 164 -10.76 4.12 3.39
C ALA A 164 -11.17 4.92 2.14
N CYS A 165 -12.47 5.12 1.91
CA CYS A 165 -12.95 5.90 0.76
C CYS A 165 -12.60 7.39 0.89
N ALA A 166 -12.70 7.97 2.09
CA ALA A 166 -12.28 9.34 2.34
C ALA A 166 -10.78 9.54 2.06
N ILE A 167 -9.94 8.62 2.56
CA ILE A 167 -8.49 8.63 2.28
C ILE A 167 -8.23 8.47 0.79
N LEU A 168 -8.97 7.59 0.09
CA LEU A 168 -8.80 7.36 -1.35
C LEU A 168 -9.09 8.64 -2.16
N VAL A 169 -10.18 9.35 -1.86
CA VAL A 169 -10.52 10.61 -2.54
C VAL A 169 -9.48 11.68 -2.27
N GLU A 170 -8.97 11.80 -1.04
CA GLU A 170 -7.91 12.78 -0.73
C GLU A 170 -6.58 12.41 -1.41
N ALA A 171 -6.20 11.13 -1.38
CA ALA A 171 -4.91 10.65 -1.82
C ALA A 171 -4.80 10.50 -3.34
N THR A 172 -5.90 10.34 -4.07
CA THR A 172 -5.81 10.16 -5.52
C THR A 172 -5.33 11.43 -6.24
N ALA A 173 -4.59 11.24 -7.32
CA ALA A 173 -4.25 12.29 -8.29
C ALA A 173 -5.04 12.16 -9.61
N VAL A 174 -5.98 11.21 -9.70
CA VAL A 174 -6.90 11.10 -10.85
C VAL A 174 -8.22 11.81 -10.54
N ASP A 175 -9.09 11.89 -11.55
CA ASP A 175 -10.46 12.38 -11.39
C ASP A 175 -11.22 11.49 -10.37
N PRO A 176 -11.75 12.06 -9.29
CA PRO A 176 -12.53 11.32 -8.31
C PRO A 176 -13.73 10.57 -8.92
N ASP A 177 -14.30 11.05 -10.02
CA ASP A 177 -15.44 10.39 -10.69
C ASP A 177 -15.08 9.00 -11.26
N ALA A 178 -13.79 8.72 -11.48
CA ALA A 178 -13.32 7.40 -11.94
C ALA A 178 -13.16 6.39 -10.78
N LEU A 179 -13.12 6.84 -9.53
CA LEU A 179 -12.85 5.98 -8.37
C LEU A 179 -13.90 4.87 -8.16
N PRO A 180 -15.22 5.09 -8.33
CA PRO A 180 -16.20 4.02 -8.17
C PRO A 180 -15.94 2.82 -9.10
N GLU A 181 -15.53 3.07 -10.34
CA GLU A 181 -15.20 2.01 -11.30
C GLU A 181 -13.92 1.26 -10.91
N TYR A 182 -12.89 1.98 -10.47
CA TYR A 182 -11.65 1.36 -10.01
C TYR A 182 -11.84 0.52 -8.75
N VAL A 183 -12.60 1.02 -7.77
CA VAL A 183 -12.95 0.28 -6.56
C VAL A 183 -13.70 -0.99 -6.94
N ASP A 184 -14.74 -0.87 -7.78
CA ASP A 184 -15.52 -2.01 -8.23
C ASP A 184 -14.68 -3.07 -8.95
N THR A 185 -13.83 -2.63 -9.88
CA THR A 185 -12.89 -3.49 -10.63
C THR A 185 -11.90 -4.17 -9.68
N GLY A 186 -11.36 -3.43 -8.70
CA GLY A 186 -10.46 -3.97 -7.70
C GLY A 186 -11.11 -5.08 -6.87
N PHE A 187 -12.34 -4.90 -6.41
CA PHE A 187 -13.09 -5.94 -5.68
C PHE A 187 -13.33 -7.20 -6.53
N ARG A 188 -13.59 -7.06 -7.84
CA ARG A 188 -13.71 -8.22 -8.74
C ARG A 188 -12.39 -8.98 -8.83
N HIS A 189 -11.28 -8.27 -9.03
CA HIS A 189 -9.96 -8.89 -9.05
C HIS A 189 -9.62 -9.58 -7.72
N ILE A 190 -9.95 -8.98 -6.58
CA ILE A 190 -9.77 -9.63 -5.27
C ILE A 190 -10.56 -10.93 -5.20
N ALA A 191 -11.84 -10.93 -5.59
CA ALA A 191 -12.69 -12.12 -5.54
C ALA A 191 -12.21 -13.23 -6.50
N GLU A 192 -11.67 -12.86 -7.66
CA GLU A 192 -11.19 -13.81 -8.67
C GLU A 192 -9.81 -14.40 -8.30
N ARG A 193 -8.91 -13.58 -7.75
CA ARG A 193 -7.47 -13.91 -7.65
C ARG A 193 -7.01 -14.31 -6.25
N SER A 194 -7.77 -13.99 -5.21
CA SER A 194 -7.37 -14.28 -3.81
C SER A 194 -7.49 -15.76 -3.40
N GLY A 195 -8.14 -16.59 -4.21
CA GLY A 195 -8.53 -17.94 -3.80
C GLY A 195 -9.78 -17.99 -2.93
N ALA A 196 -10.53 -16.89 -2.83
CA ALA A 196 -11.70 -16.76 -1.97
C ALA A 196 -12.71 -17.92 -2.10
N ASN A 197 -13.11 -18.46 -0.96
CA ASN A 197 -14.20 -19.42 -0.83
C ASN A 197 -15.59 -18.76 -0.95
N LYS A 198 -16.65 -19.56 -0.88
CA LYS A 198 -18.03 -19.07 -1.06
C LYS A 198 -18.45 -18.02 -0.01
N ALA A 199 -18.01 -18.15 1.24
CA ALA A 199 -18.33 -17.20 2.29
C ALA A 199 -17.58 -15.88 2.11
N GLU A 200 -16.29 -15.96 1.79
CA GLU A 200 -15.42 -14.82 1.49
C GLU A 200 -15.91 -14.04 0.27
N ARG A 201 -16.32 -14.72 -0.82
CA ARG A 201 -16.91 -14.06 -1.99
C ARG A 201 -18.17 -13.28 -1.65
N ARG A 202 -19.03 -13.82 -0.78
CA ARG A 202 -20.23 -13.11 -0.30
C ARG A 202 -19.87 -11.90 0.56
N MET A 203 -18.81 -11.99 1.35
CA MET A 203 -18.30 -10.85 2.12
C MET A 203 -17.78 -9.76 1.19
N LEU A 204 -16.93 -10.12 0.21
CA LEU A 204 -16.41 -9.21 -0.80
C LEU A 204 -17.52 -8.55 -1.61
N ASP A 205 -18.57 -9.28 -1.99
CA ASP A 205 -19.73 -8.72 -2.68
C ASP A 205 -20.50 -7.68 -1.85
N ARG A 206 -20.57 -7.87 -0.52
CA ARG A 206 -21.16 -6.86 0.38
C ARG A 206 -20.26 -5.65 0.49
N LEU A 207 -18.97 -5.85 0.77
CA LEU A 207 -17.99 -4.78 0.90
C LEU A 207 -17.88 -3.96 -0.39
N ARG A 208 -17.91 -4.60 -1.57
CA ARG A 208 -17.94 -3.92 -2.87
C ARG A 208 -19.09 -2.93 -2.99
N ARG A 209 -20.29 -3.31 -2.53
CA ARG A 209 -21.46 -2.42 -2.55
C ARG A 209 -21.28 -1.27 -1.56
N THR A 210 -20.90 -1.61 -0.32
CA THR A 210 -20.66 -0.60 0.73
C THR A 210 -19.60 0.40 0.30
N TRP A 211 -18.43 -0.04 -0.17
CA TRP A 211 -17.38 0.85 -0.68
C TRP A 211 -17.85 1.66 -1.90
N GLY A 212 -18.70 1.08 -2.75
CA GLY A 212 -19.31 1.81 -3.87
C GLY A 212 -20.23 2.95 -3.41
N ASP A 213 -20.93 2.80 -2.30
CA ASP A 213 -21.77 3.86 -1.73
C ASP A 213 -20.91 4.90 -0.98
N GLU A 214 -19.96 4.45 -0.16
CA GLU A 214 -19.05 5.31 0.61
C GLU A 214 -18.14 6.17 -0.29
N ILE A 215 -17.66 5.63 -1.41
CA ILE A 215 -16.83 6.42 -2.34
C ILE A 215 -17.62 7.55 -2.98
N ARG A 216 -18.89 7.33 -3.31
CA ARG A 216 -19.77 8.39 -3.85
C ARG A 216 -20.03 9.45 -2.79
N ALA A 217 -20.33 9.04 -1.56
CA ALA A 217 -20.51 9.97 -0.44
C ALA A 217 -19.25 10.82 -0.15
N ALA A 218 -18.06 10.22 -0.24
CA ALA A 218 -16.79 10.91 -0.07
C ALA A 218 -16.51 11.93 -1.20
N ILE A 219 -16.85 11.58 -2.45
CA ILE A 219 -16.74 12.51 -3.60
C ILE A 219 -17.69 13.70 -3.40
N ASP A 220 -18.95 13.45 -3.06
CA ASP A 220 -19.94 14.52 -2.86
C ASP A 220 -19.54 15.48 -1.73
N THR A 221 -18.92 14.96 -0.67
CA THR A 221 -18.44 15.76 0.46
C THR A 221 -17.28 16.68 0.06
N THR A 222 -16.43 16.26 -0.88
CA THR A 222 -15.28 17.04 -1.34
C THR A 222 -15.60 17.99 -2.50
N GLN A 223 -16.75 17.81 -3.17
CA GLN A 223 -17.24 18.66 -4.27
C GLN A 223 -18.65 19.23 -4.01
N PRO A 224 -18.87 20.04 -2.95
CA PRO A 224 -20.19 20.58 -2.67
C PRO A 224 -20.66 21.53 -3.79
N GLY A 225 -21.72 21.16 -4.52
CA GLY A 225 -22.40 22.03 -5.49
C GLY A 225 -22.50 21.52 -6.94
N ARG A 226 -22.10 20.28 -7.24
CA ARG A 226 -22.27 19.71 -8.58
C ARG A 226 -23.75 19.36 -8.84
N PRO A 227 -24.38 19.85 -9.92
CA PRO A 227 -25.76 19.49 -10.23
C PRO A 227 -25.86 18.00 -10.55
N VAL A 228 -26.78 17.31 -9.89
CA VAL A 228 -27.15 15.92 -10.22
C VAL A 228 -27.75 15.92 -11.62
N ILE A 229 -27.01 15.42 -12.60
CA ILE A 229 -27.55 15.17 -13.94
C ILE A 229 -28.19 13.77 -13.87
N PHE A 230 -29.52 13.76 -13.82
CA PHE A 230 -30.36 12.56 -13.94
C PHE A 230 -30.32 11.96 -15.35
#